data_AF-A0A1J3EY05-F1
#
_entry.id   AF-A0A1J3EY05-F1
#
_cell.length_a   1.000
_cell.length_b   1.000
_cell.length_c   1.000
_cell.angle_alpha   90.00
_cell.angle_beta   90.00
_cell.angle_gamma   90.00
#
_symmetry.space_group_name_H-M   'P 1'
#
loop_
_entity.id
_entity.type
_entity.pdbx_description
1 polymer ?
#
loop_
_entity_poly.entity_id
_entity_poly.type
_entity_poly.pdbx_seq_one_letter_code
_entity_poly.pdbx_strand_id
1 'polypeptide(L)'
;PLPLTPPVSDGANKTGKDGISVSAGTVVAITLPTVVVLALLFVGFTVFRRKKSYKTTAIQATTSSLQFDFKTIEAATDNFSEGNMIGRGGFG
;
A
#
# COMPACT_ATOMS: atom_id res chain seq x y z
N PRO A 1 -38.40 -33.18 -72.95
CA PRO A 1 -37.89 -33.43 -71.58
C PRO A 1 -36.51 -32.79 -71.40
N LEU A 2 -36.42 -31.73 -70.61
CA LEU A 2 -35.14 -31.07 -70.30
C LEU A 2 -34.41 -31.80 -69.16
N PRO A 3 -33.07 -31.84 -69.17
CA PRO A 3 -32.26 -32.50 -68.15
C PRO A 3 -32.02 -31.56 -66.95
N LEU A 4 -31.94 -32.12 -65.74
CA LEU A 4 -31.51 -31.39 -64.54
C LEU A 4 -30.28 -32.09 -63.94
N THR A 5 -29.12 -31.48 -64.13
CA THR A 5 -27.90 -31.73 -63.34
C THR A 5 -28.10 -31.20 -61.91
N PRO A 6 -27.69 -31.93 -60.86
CA PRO A 6 -27.51 -31.33 -59.54
C PRO A 6 -26.26 -30.43 -59.49
N PRO A 7 -26.27 -29.39 -58.64
CA PRO A 7 -25.20 -28.39 -58.56
C PRO A 7 -23.94 -28.94 -57.87
N VAL A 8 -22.80 -28.35 -58.22
CA VAL A 8 -21.49 -28.63 -57.67
C VAL A 8 -21.45 -28.36 -56.16
N SER A 9 -20.98 -29.36 -55.41
CA SER A 9 -20.66 -29.36 -53.98
C SER A 9 -19.54 -28.43 -53.54
N ASP A 10 -19.38 -27.21 -54.05
CA ASP A 10 -18.38 -26.28 -53.52
C ASP A 10 -18.90 -25.59 -52.26
N GLY A 11 -18.25 -25.84 -51.12
CA GLY A 11 -18.47 -25.00 -49.95
C GLY A 11 -18.13 -25.65 -48.62
N ALA A 12 -16.88 -25.47 -48.19
CA ALA A 12 -16.56 -24.63 -47.02
C ALA A 12 -15.22 -25.07 -46.42
N ASN A 13 -14.14 -24.48 -46.95
CA ASN A 13 -12.90 -24.34 -46.20
C ASN A 13 -13.21 -23.54 -44.94
N LYS A 14 -13.37 -24.21 -43.80
CA LYS A 14 -13.33 -23.54 -42.51
C LYS A 14 -11.87 -23.32 -42.14
N THR A 15 -11.32 -22.22 -42.64
CA THR A 15 -10.19 -21.53 -42.02
C THR A 15 -10.65 -21.04 -40.65
N GLY A 16 -10.59 -21.94 -39.67
CA GLY A 16 -10.81 -21.62 -38.27
C GLY A 16 -9.59 -20.88 -37.75
N LYS A 17 -9.61 -19.57 -37.93
CA LYS A 17 -8.69 -18.57 -37.37
C LYS A 17 -8.40 -18.92 -35.91
N ASP A 18 -7.22 -19.43 -35.66
CA ASP A 18 -6.60 -19.71 -34.36
C ASP A 18 -6.22 -18.38 -33.68
N GLY A 19 -7.22 -17.54 -33.45
CA GLY A 19 -7.12 -16.35 -32.61
C GLY A 19 -7.70 -16.66 -31.24
N ILE A 20 -6.94 -16.44 -30.17
CA ILE A 20 -7.42 -16.54 -28.78
C ILE A 20 -8.66 -15.65 -28.62
N SER A 21 -9.85 -16.25 -28.66
CA SER A 21 -11.12 -15.53 -28.51
C SER A 21 -11.46 -15.43 -27.03
N VAL A 22 -11.12 -14.30 -26.40
CA VAL A 22 -11.48 -14.03 -25.01
C VAL A 22 -12.96 -13.63 -24.96
N SER A 23 -13.79 -14.46 -24.34
CA SER A 23 -15.21 -14.15 -24.14
C SER A 23 -15.40 -13.09 -23.06
N ALA A 24 -16.48 -12.31 -23.14
CA ALA A 24 -16.85 -11.32 -22.11
C ALA A 24 -16.91 -11.94 -20.70
N GLY A 25 -17.37 -13.19 -20.59
CA GLY A 25 -17.36 -13.93 -19.31
C GLY A 25 -15.96 -14.17 -18.76
N THR A 26 -14.99 -14.50 -19.62
CA THR A 26 -13.57 -14.66 -19.25
C THR A 26 -12.95 -13.35 -18.80
N VAL A 27 -13.27 -12.23 -19.48
CA VAL A 27 -12.80 -10.91 -19.08
C VAL A 27 -13.31 -10.56 -17.67
N VAL A 28 -14.61 -10.74 -17.41
CA VAL A 28 -15.20 -10.45 -16.09
C VAL A 28 -14.59 -11.35 -15.00
N ALA A 29 -14.43 -12.65 -15.27
CA ALA A 29 -13.88 -13.62 -14.33
C ALA A 29 -12.43 -13.30 -13.93
N ILE A 30 -11.62 -12.70 -14.81
CA ILE A 30 -10.24 -12.29 -14.51
C ILE A 30 -10.20 -10.90 -13.88
N THR A 31 -11.06 -9.99 -14.34
CA THR A 31 -11.03 -8.58 -13.91
C THR A 31 -11.39 -8.45 -12.43
N LEU A 32 -12.43 -9.14 -11.95
CA LEU A 32 -12.86 -9.10 -10.56
C LEU A 32 -11.75 -9.49 -9.55
N PRO A 33 -11.13 -10.69 -9.64
CA PRO A 33 -10.06 -11.06 -8.71
C PRO A 33 -8.83 -10.15 -8.86
N THR A 34 -8.51 -9.70 -10.07
CA THR A 34 -7.37 -8.78 -10.30
C THR A 34 -7.58 -7.46 -9.55
N VAL A 35 -8.76 -6.85 -9.65
CA VAL A 35 -9.08 -5.60 -8.93
C VAL A 35 -9.02 -5.80 -7.42
N VAL A 36 -9.56 -6.90 -6.90
CA VAL A 36 -9.52 -7.22 -5.46
C VAL A 36 -8.09 -7.39 -4.97
N VAL A 37 -7.26 -8.13 -5.69
CA VAL A 37 -5.84 -8.34 -5.33
C VAL A 37 -5.08 -7.01 -5.36
N LEU A 38 -5.27 -6.18 -6.40
CA LEU A 38 -4.62 -4.86 -6.48
C LEU A 38 -5.06 -3.93 -5.34
N ALA A 39 -6.35 -3.93 -4.98
CA ALA A 39 -6.86 -3.15 -3.86
C ALA A 39 -6.25 -3.62 -2.52
N LEU A 40 -6.20 -4.94 -2.28
CA LEU A 40 -5.59 -5.51 -1.08
C LEU A 40 -4.09 -5.21 -1.00
N LEU A 41 -3.37 -5.30 -2.10
CA LEU A 41 -1.95 -4.94 -2.15
C LEU A 41 -1.74 -3.45 -1.87
N PHE A 42 -2.56 -2.57 -2.45
CA PHE A 42 -2.48 -1.13 -2.22
C PHE A 42 -2.78 -0.77 -0.76
N VAL A 43 -3.87 -1.31 -0.20
CA VAL A 43 -4.21 -1.13 1.22
C VAL A 43 -3.11 -1.70 2.13
N GLY A 44 -2.65 -2.92 1.86
CA GLY A 44 -1.57 -3.56 2.60
C GLY A 44 -0.27 -2.74 2.56
N PHE A 45 0.13 -2.28 1.38
CA PHE A 45 1.34 -1.48 1.17
C PHE A 45 1.26 -0.10 1.83
N THR A 46 0.13 0.60 1.67
CA THR A 46 -0.08 1.91 2.31
C THR A 46 -0.09 1.78 3.83
N VAL A 47 -0.77 0.77 4.37
CA VAL A 47 -0.76 0.48 5.82
C VAL A 47 0.66 0.10 6.29
N PHE A 48 1.39 -0.73 5.55
CA PHE A 48 2.75 -1.12 5.88
C PHE A 48 3.72 0.07 5.85
N ARG A 49 3.60 0.95 4.85
CA ARG A 49 4.37 2.21 4.79
C ARG A 49 4.03 3.15 5.93
N ARG A 50 2.74 3.33 6.24
CA ARG A 50 2.32 4.13 7.40
C ARG A 50 2.86 3.56 8.70
N LYS A 51 2.82 2.24 8.88
CA LYS A 51 3.41 1.53 10.03
C LYS A 51 4.91 1.77 10.16
N LYS A 52 5.64 1.84 9.05
CA LYS A 52 7.07 2.17 9.07
C LYS A 52 7.31 3.59 9.61
N SER A 53 6.49 4.56 9.22
CA SER A 53 6.56 5.93 9.76
C SER A 53 6.18 6.00 11.25
N TYR A 54 5.17 5.26 11.70
CA TYR A 54 4.80 5.26 13.13
C TYR A 54 5.88 4.67 14.04
N LYS A 55 6.61 3.65 13.58
CA LYS A 55 7.73 3.08 14.36
C LYS A 55 8.91 4.04 14.46
N THR A 56 9.18 4.83 13.43
CA THR A 56 10.23 5.87 13.47
C THR A 56 9.83 7.04 14.38
N THR A 57 8.58 7.52 14.31
CA THR A 57 8.09 8.59 15.19
C THR A 57 7.99 8.16 16.65
N ALA A 58 7.59 6.91 16.95
CA ALA A 58 7.53 6.41 18.33
C ALA A 58 8.93 6.25 18.95
N ILE A 59 9.92 5.78 18.18
CA ILE A 59 11.32 5.69 18.65
C ILE A 59 11.96 7.07 18.77
N GLN A 60 11.66 8.00 17.86
CA GLN A 60 12.13 9.38 17.95
C GLN A 60 11.47 10.14 19.10
N ALA A 61 10.18 9.89 19.38
CA ALA A 61 9.47 10.47 20.51
C ALA A 61 10.00 9.95 21.85
N THR A 62 10.41 8.67 21.94
CA THR A 62 11.05 8.15 23.16
C THR A 62 12.48 8.65 23.33
N THR A 63 13.25 8.86 22.25
CA THR A 63 14.58 9.47 22.35
C THR A 63 14.53 10.98 22.60
N SER A 64 13.49 11.68 22.12
CA SER A 64 13.26 13.09 22.42
C SER A 64 12.58 13.31 23.77
N SER A 65 11.79 12.36 24.29
CA SER A 65 11.21 12.45 25.65
C SER A 65 12.21 12.12 26.74
N LEU A 66 13.23 11.29 26.45
CA LEU A 66 14.32 11.02 27.39
C LEU A 66 15.34 12.17 27.45
N GLN A 67 15.43 12.94 26.37
CA GLN A 67 16.16 14.21 26.34
C GLN A 67 15.21 15.31 26.81
N PHE A 68 15.01 15.43 28.12
CA PHE A 68 14.35 16.61 28.67
C PHE A 68 15.10 17.85 28.18
N ASP A 69 14.38 18.77 27.56
CA ASP A 69 14.96 20.04 27.17
C ASP A 69 15.40 20.78 28.44
N PHE A 70 16.72 20.85 28.64
CA PHE A 70 17.30 21.49 29.81
C PHE A 70 16.82 22.93 29.94
N LYS A 71 16.54 23.62 28.81
CA LYS A 71 15.98 24.97 28.82
C LYS A 71 14.56 25.02 29.37
N THR A 72 13.77 23.99 29.12
CA THR A 72 12.43 23.85 29.68
C THR A 72 12.48 23.58 31.18
N ILE A 73 13.40 22.75 31.65
CA ILE A 73 13.59 22.51 33.10
C ILE A 73 14.13 23.78 33.78
N GLU A 74 15.13 24.43 33.21
CA GLU A 74 15.72 25.69 33.72
C GLU A 74 14.67 26.80 33.81
N ALA A 75 13.81 26.97 32.80
CA ALA A 75 12.73 27.94 32.86
C ALA A 75 11.66 27.57 33.91
N ALA A 76 11.34 26.29 34.06
CA ALA A 76 10.36 25.82 35.05
C ALA A 76 10.89 25.92 36.49
N THR A 77 12.20 25.83 36.70
CA THR A 77 12.85 25.95 38.01
C THR A 77 13.32 27.37 38.33
N ASP A 78 13.04 28.35 37.48
CA ASP A 78 13.57 29.72 37.57
C ASP A 78 15.11 29.74 37.67
N ASN A 79 15.75 29.19 36.64
CA ASN A 79 17.20 29.06 36.51
C ASN A 79 17.86 28.38 37.72
N PHE A 80 17.14 27.45 38.36
CA PHE A 80 17.56 26.82 39.61
C PHE A 80 17.94 27.86 40.67
N SER A 81 17.09 28.88 40.90
CA SER A 81 17.29 29.84 41.99
C SER A 81 17.44 29.13 43.34
N GLU A 82 18.20 29.72 44.28
CA GLU A 82 18.50 29.08 45.58
C GLU A 82 17.25 28.60 46.33
N GLY A 83 16.14 29.32 46.22
CA GLY A 83 14.86 28.93 46.84
C GLY A 83 14.19 27.71 46.19
N ASN A 84 14.56 27.38 44.95
CA ASN A 84 14.06 26.25 44.17
C ASN A 84 15.08 25.09 44.08
N MET A 85 16.28 25.25 44.64
CA MET A 85 17.28 24.19 44.76
C MET A 85 16.94 23.29 45.95
N ILE A 86 16.57 22.03 45.68
CA ILE A 86 16.31 21.03 46.73
C ILE A 86 17.57 20.29 47.21
N GLY A 87 18.71 20.52 46.54
CA GLY A 87 19.99 19.92 46.88
C GLY A 87 21.07 20.20 45.85
N ARG A 88 22.33 20.05 46.27
CA ARG A 88 23.52 20.21 45.44
C ARG A 88 24.37 18.94 45.50
N GLY A 89 24.75 18.38 44.36
CA GLY A 89 25.49 17.12 44.29
C GLY A 89 27.00 17.33 44.26
N GLY A 90 27.77 16.24 44.37
CA GLY A 90 29.24 16.28 44.31
C GLY A 90 29.83 16.62 42.93
N PHE A 91 28.98 16.81 41.92
CA PHE A 91 29.36 17.13 40.55
C PHE A 91 28.87 18.51 40.09
N GLY A 92 28.13 19.23 40.94
CA GLY A 92 27.42 20.46 40.55
C GLY A 92 26.27 20.77 41.48
#